data_AF-A0A158NR37-F1
#
_entry.id   AF-A0A158NR37-F1
#
_cell.length_a   1.000
_cell.length_b   1.000
_cell.length_c   1.000
_cell.angle_alpha   90.00
_cell.angle_beta   90.00
_cell.angle_gamma   90.00
#
_symmetry.space_group_name_H-M   'P 1'
#
loop_
_entity.id
_entity.type
_entity.pdbx_description
1 polymer ?
#
loop_
_entity_poly.entity_id
_entity_poly.type
_entity_poly.pdbx_seq_one_letter_code
_entity_poly.pdbx_strand_id
1 'polypeptide(L)'
;MNEGTLENASSLEKTARRLTDDIQSMSNYRALYNEIQKLVASSIVNKGDFKNSLVAALKDNGLETEIRNTVFHWTRSRSSLHSRSVSHIQAADLGYLKKTQIQWERRIQKSLNSTCSELNIPLARIRSTIDRDELAEKWNELSTYDMDLSQYRPLYAPKDFLDVLFSIRDPSFKKQLDELNWDFSHIQISVKTLAQLRRMYSELSQGLPLLGINPDMPATEGFPNLEAERTHIGEKVLNSNHAPIAQEFLKRGSPRALRGRIWSLVLGSVIKDNV
;
A
#
# COMPACT_ATOMS: atom_id res chain seq x y z
N MET A 1 -23.38 10.53 40.38
CA MET A 1 -22.18 10.96 39.63
C MET A 1 -21.12 9.88 39.82
N ASN A 2 -20.51 9.40 38.73
CA ASN A 2 -19.25 8.59 38.69
C ASN A 2 -19.27 7.08 38.96
N GLU A 3 -19.95 6.26 38.16
CA GLU A 3 -19.52 4.86 37.92
C GLU A 3 -18.87 4.71 36.53
N GLY A 4 -19.48 5.29 35.47
CA GLY A 4 -18.94 5.25 34.11
C GLY A 4 -17.60 5.97 33.89
N THR A 5 -17.19 6.86 34.81
CA THR A 5 -15.90 7.56 34.75
C THR A 5 -14.75 6.71 35.28
N LEU A 6 -15.03 5.82 36.24
CA LEU A 6 -14.03 4.91 36.85
C LEU A 6 -13.71 3.72 35.95
N GLU A 7 -14.72 3.15 35.26
CA GLU A 7 -14.50 2.06 34.30
C GLU A 7 -13.67 2.50 33.08
N ASN A 8 -13.91 3.71 32.58
CA ASN A 8 -13.15 4.27 31.47
C ASN A 8 -11.68 4.55 31.85
N ALA A 9 -11.42 5.02 33.07
CA ALA A 9 -10.06 5.22 33.57
C ALA A 9 -9.29 3.88 33.69
N SER A 10 -9.95 2.84 34.21
CA SER A 10 -9.37 1.49 34.31
C SER A 10 -9.06 0.88 32.94
N SER A 11 -9.94 1.09 31.95
CA SER A 11 -9.75 0.63 30.57
C SER A 11 -8.59 1.35 29.87
N LEU A 12 -8.51 2.68 30.07
CA LEU A 12 -7.43 3.50 29.52
C LEU A 12 -6.07 3.09 30.09
N GLU A 13 -5.99 2.87 31.40
CA GLU A 13 -4.76 2.46 32.07
C GLU A 13 -4.28 1.07 31.60
N LYS A 14 -5.20 0.11 31.46
CA LYS A 14 -4.90 -1.22 30.87
C LYS A 14 -4.36 -1.10 29.44
N THR A 15 -4.96 -0.23 28.63
CA THR A 15 -4.53 0.01 27.25
C THR A 15 -3.15 0.67 27.23
N ALA A 16 -2.89 1.65 28.10
CA ALA A 16 -1.62 2.34 28.21
C ALA A 16 -0.48 1.40 28.68
N ARG A 17 -0.75 0.51 29.64
CA ARG A 17 0.23 -0.51 30.08
C ARG A 17 0.57 -1.46 28.94
N ARG A 18 -0.44 -2.01 28.26
CA ARG A 18 -0.23 -2.89 27.10
C ARG A 18 0.52 -2.20 25.95
N LEU A 19 0.19 -0.94 25.67
CA LEU A 19 0.91 -0.12 24.70
C LEU A 19 2.39 0.03 25.10
N THR A 20 2.67 0.23 26.39
CA THR A 20 4.03 0.35 26.90
C THR A 20 4.81 -0.94 26.68
N ASP A 21 4.23 -2.09 27.03
CA ASP A 21 4.87 -3.40 26.85
C ASP A 21 5.15 -3.68 25.37
N ASP A 22 4.18 -3.41 24.49
CA ASP A 22 4.33 -3.61 23.05
C ASP A 22 5.38 -2.65 22.46
N ILE A 23 5.39 -1.37 22.86
CA ILE A 23 6.40 -0.41 22.41
C ILE A 23 7.81 -0.84 22.85
N GLN A 24 7.96 -1.34 24.08
CA GLN A 24 9.25 -1.84 24.58
C GLN A 24 9.78 -3.03 23.74
N SER A 25 8.88 -3.81 23.14
CA SER A 25 9.24 -4.93 22.26
C SER A 25 9.61 -4.51 20.83
N MET A 26 9.43 -3.23 20.47
CA MET A 26 9.73 -2.75 19.11
C MET A 26 11.24 -2.63 18.86
N SER A 27 11.64 -2.90 17.62
CA SER A 27 13.04 -2.83 17.20
C SER A 27 13.68 -1.44 17.37
N ASN A 28 12.89 -0.37 17.25
CA ASN A 28 13.35 1.01 17.40
C ASN A 28 13.35 1.52 18.86
N TYR A 29 12.82 0.75 19.82
CA TYR A 29 12.68 1.20 21.21
C TYR A 29 14.02 1.59 21.84
N ARG A 30 15.06 0.79 21.63
CA ARG A 30 16.39 1.03 22.21
C ARG A 30 17.00 2.36 21.72
N ALA A 31 16.82 2.69 20.44
CA ALA A 31 17.30 3.94 19.87
C ALA A 31 16.55 5.13 20.47
N LEU A 32 15.22 5.08 20.48
CA LEU A 32 14.35 6.09 21.07
C LEU A 32 14.66 6.31 22.57
N TYR A 33 14.82 5.23 23.33
CA TYR A 33 15.14 5.30 24.75
C TYR A 33 16.50 5.96 25.01
N ASN A 34 17.53 5.61 24.23
CA ASN A 34 18.85 6.22 24.35
C ASN A 34 18.83 7.72 24.03
N GLU A 35 18.07 8.16 23.03
CA GLU A 35 17.93 9.58 22.70
C GLU A 35 17.22 10.35 23.82
N ILE A 36 16.14 9.79 24.37
CA ILE A 36 15.45 10.39 25.52
C ILE A 36 16.38 10.45 26.73
N GLN A 37 17.19 9.42 27.00
CA GLN A 37 18.17 9.45 28.10
C GLN A 37 19.22 10.55 27.91
N LYS A 38 19.76 10.71 26.70
CA LYS A 38 20.70 11.79 26.37
C LYS A 38 20.05 13.16 26.59
N LEU A 39 18.78 13.32 26.19
CA LEU A 39 18.05 14.56 26.37
C LEU A 39 17.83 14.89 27.86
N VAL A 40 17.42 13.89 28.65
CA VAL A 40 17.23 14.03 30.10
C VAL A 40 18.53 14.36 30.83
N ALA A 41 19.66 13.83 30.36
CA ALA A 41 20.98 14.13 30.91
C ALA A 41 21.55 15.49 30.44
N SER A 42 20.91 16.16 29.50
CA SER A 42 21.36 17.45 28.98
C SER A 42 21.03 18.61 29.93
N SER A 43 21.73 19.73 29.77
CA SER A 43 21.47 20.97 30.53
C SER A 43 20.14 21.64 30.19
N ILE A 44 19.41 21.15 29.17
CA ILE A 44 18.12 21.69 28.73
C ILE A 44 17.01 21.30 29.70
N VAL A 45 17.13 20.15 30.37
CA VAL A 45 16.12 19.65 31.31
C VAL A 45 16.48 20.10 32.73
N ASN A 46 15.65 20.99 33.28
CA ASN A 46 15.86 21.55 34.61
C ASN A 46 15.27 20.62 35.68
N LYS A 47 16.04 20.25 36.71
CA LYS A 47 15.55 19.45 37.85
C LYS A 47 14.42 20.12 38.63
N GLY A 48 14.39 21.45 38.72
CA GLY A 48 13.35 22.20 39.44
C GLY A 48 12.01 22.27 38.71
N ASP A 49 12.02 22.16 37.37
CA ASP A 49 10.82 22.13 36.54
C ASP A 49 10.91 20.99 35.51
N PHE A 50 11.19 19.79 36.02
CA PHE A 50 11.53 18.63 35.20
C PHE A 50 10.45 18.29 34.18
N LYS A 51 9.18 18.32 34.60
CA LYS A 51 8.05 17.94 33.75
C LYS A 51 7.90 18.87 32.54
N ASN A 52 7.86 20.19 32.77
CA ASN A 52 7.62 21.12 31.68
C ASN A 52 8.87 21.29 30.80
N SER A 53 10.07 21.34 31.41
CA SER A 53 11.32 21.42 30.66
C SER A 53 11.57 20.19 29.79
N LEU A 54 11.26 18.98 30.28
CA LEU A 54 11.36 17.76 29.49
C LEU A 54 10.35 17.75 28.33
N VAL A 55 9.09 18.14 28.56
CA VAL A 55 8.07 18.19 27.49
C VAL A 55 8.46 19.21 26.42
N ALA A 56 8.98 20.38 26.81
CA ALA A 56 9.49 21.37 25.87
C ALA A 56 10.69 20.83 25.09
N ALA A 57 11.66 20.22 25.78
CA ALA A 57 12.83 19.62 25.14
C ALA A 57 12.44 18.50 24.15
N LEU A 58 11.45 17.68 24.48
CA LEU A 58 10.94 16.62 23.59
C LEU A 58 10.27 17.18 22.33
N LYS A 59 9.60 18.33 22.43
CA LYS A 59 9.01 19.04 21.28
C LYS A 59 10.09 19.60 20.37
N ASP A 60 11.04 20.32 20.96
CA ASP A 60 12.08 21.03 20.21
C ASP A 60 13.04 20.05 19.50
N ASN A 61 13.23 18.86 20.06
CA ASN A 61 14.04 17.79 19.45
C ASN A 61 13.24 16.83 18.54
N GLY A 62 11.94 17.07 18.32
CA GLY A 62 11.10 16.23 17.45
C GLY A 62 10.75 14.84 17.99
N LEU A 63 11.20 14.48 19.20
CA LEU A 63 10.94 13.20 19.84
C LEU A 63 9.47 12.99 20.19
N GLU A 64 8.73 14.07 20.47
CA GLU A 64 7.28 13.98 20.64
C GLU A 64 6.61 13.43 19.37
N THR A 65 7.02 13.91 18.19
CA THR A 65 6.48 13.46 16.90
C THR A 65 6.85 12.02 16.63
N GLU A 66 8.08 11.59 16.96
CA GLU A 66 8.50 10.19 16.84
C GLU A 66 7.66 9.25 17.72
N ILE A 67 7.38 9.64 18.97
CA ILE A 67 6.49 8.89 19.86
C ILE A 67 5.08 8.82 19.28
N ARG A 68 4.53 9.96 18.80
CA ARG A 68 3.20 10.00 18.16
C ARG A 68 3.12 9.09 16.94
N ASN A 69 4.15 9.08 16.11
CA ASN A 69 4.22 8.18 14.96
C ASN A 69 4.30 6.71 15.38
N THR A 70 5.09 6.41 16.41
CA THR A 70 5.19 5.03 16.96
C THR A 70 3.82 4.53 17.42
N VAL A 71 3.08 5.35 18.17
CA VAL A 71 1.70 5.03 18.60
C VAL A 71 0.76 4.88 17.40
N PHE A 72 0.90 5.74 16.39
CA PHE A 72 0.11 5.67 15.16
C PHE A 72 0.35 4.35 14.40
N HIS A 73 1.60 3.96 14.19
CA HIS A 73 1.96 2.72 13.50
C HIS A 73 1.54 1.48 14.30
N TRP A 74 1.71 1.51 15.63
CA TRP A 74 1.20 0.47 16.52
C TRP A 74 -0.32 0.33 16.42
N THR A 75 -1.04 1.45 16.45
CA THR A 75 -2.50 1.43 16.35
C THR A 75 -2.91 0.82 15.03
N ARG A 76 -2.23 1.19 13.93
CA ARG A 76 -2.47 0.68 12.58
C ARG A 76 -2.13 -0.80 12.41
N SER A 77 -1.05 -1.29 13.01
CA SER A 77 -0.69 -2.72 12.92
C SER A 77 -1.68 -3.61 13.67
N ARG A 78 -2.30 -3.08 14.74
CA ARG A 78 -3.32 -3.75 15.54
C ARG A 78 -4.72 -3.61 14.97
N SER A 79 -5.02 -2.45 14.38
CA SER A 79 -6.19 -2.25 13.54
C SER A 79 -5.91 -2.83 12.16
N SER A 80 -5.82 -4.17 12.10
CA SER A 80 -6.12 -4.92 10.89
C SER A 80 -7.20 -4.18 10.11
N LEU A 81 -6.85 -3.73 8.91
CA LEU A 81 -7.70 -3.05 7.93
C LEU A 81 -9.20 -3.37 8.16
N HIS A 82 -9.92 -2.51 8.90
CA HIS A 82 -11.38 -2.54 8.98
C HIS A 82 -12.08 -3.89 9.29
N SER A 83 -11.54 -4.79 10.12
CA SER A 83 -12.33 -5.94 10.62
C SER A 83 -13.25 -5.58 11.80
N ARG A 84 -14.09 -4.56 11.63
CA ARG A 84 -15.38 -4.45 12.35
C ARG A 84 -16.56 -4.42 11.38
N SER A 85 -16.32 -4.32 10.07
CA SER A 85 -17.33 -4.47 9.01
C SER A 85 -17.12 -5.70 8.12
N VAL A 86 -16.06 -6.49 8.32
CA VAL A 86 -15.82 -7.70 7.52
C VAL A 86 -15.47 -8.89 8.41
N SER A 87 -16.45 -9.35 9.18
CA SER A 87 -16.47 -10.70 9.74
C SER A 87 -16.54 -11.80 8.66
N HIS A 88 -16.65 -11.42 7.38
CA HIS A 88 -16.79 -12.32 6.23
C HIS A 88 -15.53 -12.53 5.39
N ILE A 89 -14.43 -11.78 5.57
CA ILE A 89 -13.12 -12.22 5.08
C ILE A 89 -12.56 -13.14 6.16
N GLN A 90 -13.28 -14.25 6.40
CA GLN A 90 -12.62 -15.49 6.75
C GLN A 90 -11.52 -15.68 5.72
N ALA A 91 -10.32 -16.11 6.14
CA ALA A 91 -9.19 -16.39 5.26
C ALA A 91 -9.69 -16.99 3.94
N ALA A 92 -9.82 -16.16 2.90
CA ALA A 92 -10.54 -16.56 1.71
C ALA A 92 -9.73 -17.71 1.12
N ASP A 93 -10.33 -18.88 0.98
CA ASP A 93 -9.65 -20.03 0.38
C ASP A 93 -9.36 -19.68 -1.08
N LEU A 94 -8.16 -19.16 -1.36
CA LEU A 94 -7.71 -18.82 -2.70
C LEU A 94 -7.35 -20.07 -3.52
N GLY A 95 -7.67 -21.28 -3.02
CA GLY A 95 -7.46 -22.54 -3.72
C GLY A 95 -8.12 -22.57 -5.10
N TYR A 96 -9.27 -21.92 -5.28
CA TYR A 96 -9.92 -21.82 -6.59
C TYR A 96 -9.10 -20.99 -7.59
N LEU A 97 -8.51 -19.86 -7.17
CA LEU A 97 -7.62 -19.06 -8.03
C LEU A 97 -6.39 -19.86 -8.44
N LYS A 98 -5.77 -20.57 -7.49
CA LYS A 98 -4.61 -21.43 -7.78
C LYS A 98 -4.97 -22.55 -8.76
N LYS A 99 -6.14 -23.17 -8.61
CA LYS A 99 -6.61 -24.20 -9.56
C LYS A 99 -6.81 -23.62 -10.96
N THR A 100 -7.44 -22.45 -11.08
CA THR A 100 -7.63 -21.78 -12.37
C THR A 100 -6.30 -21.39 -13.01
N GLN A 101 -5.36 -20.86 -12.22
CA GLN A 101 -4.00 -20.57 -12.68
C GLN A 101 -3.32 -21.82 -13.26
N ILE A 102 -3.30 -22.92 -12.51
CA ILE A 102 -2.68 -24.18 -12.97
C ILE A 102 -3.33 -24.69 -14.26
N GLN A 103 -4.67 -24.57 -14.38
CA GLN A 103 -5.38 -24.98 -15.59
C GLN A 103 -5.03 -24.09 -16.79
N TRP A 104 -4.95 -22.77 -16.58
CA TRP A 104 -4.52 -21.81 -17.60
C TRP A 104 -3.09 -22.11 -18.07
N GLU A 105 -2.16 -22.26 -17.13
CA GLU A 105 -0.75 -22.58 -17.43
C GLU A 105 -0.64 -23.91 -18.21
N ARG A 106 -1.40 -24.95 -17.83
CA ARG A 106 -1.46 -26.21 -18.59
C ARG A 106 -2.00 -26.02 -20.00
N ARG A 107 -3.01 -25.17 -20.21
CA ARG A 107 -3.55 -24.85 -21.55
C ARG A 107 -2.48 -24.15 -22.40
N ILE A 108 -1.79 -23.16 -21.84
CA ILE A 108 -0.70 -22.46 -22.52
C ILE A 108 0.45 -23.42 -22.84
N GLN A 109 0.85 -24.26 -21.90
CA GLN A 109 1.91 -25.26 -22.11
C GLN A 109 1.55 -26.25 -23.22
N LYS A 110 0.30 -26.73 -23.29
CA LYS A 110 -0.17 -27.60 -24.38
C LYS A 110 -0.13 -26.88 -25.74
N SER A 111 -0.60 -25.64 -25.79
CA SER A 111 -0.57 -24.85 -27.02
C SER A 111 0.86 -24.61 -27.49
N LEU A 112 1.77 -24.26 -26.56
CA LEU A 112 3.18 -24.05 -26.84
C LEU A 112 3.85 -25.31 -27.38
N ASN A 113 3.65 -26.46 -26.72
CA ASN A 113 4.16 -27.75 -27.20
C ASN A 113 3.62 -28.12 -28.59
N SER A 114 2.34 -27.82 -28.85
CA SER A 114 1.72 -28.04 -30.16
C SER A 114 2.38 -27.18 -31.24
N THR A 115 2.55 -25.88 -30.99
CA THR A 115 3.21 -24.97 -31.93
C THR A 115 4.68 -25.36 -32.17
N CYS A 116 5.40 -25.76 -31.12
CA CYS A 116 6.76 -26.27 -31.25
C CYS A 116 6.84 -27.55 -32.08
N SER A 117 5.86 -28.45 -31.94
CA SER A 117 5.78 -29.66 -32.76
C SER A 117 5.43 -29.34 -34.22
N GLU A 118 4.53 -28.39 -34.46
CA GLU A 118 4.12 -27.92 -35.80
C GLU A 118 5.29 -27.27 -36.55
N LEU A 119 6.04 -26.39 -35.87
CA LEU A 119 7.19 -25.70 -36.46
C LEU A 119 8.47 -26.54 -36.42
N ASN A 120 8.44 -27.72 -35.81
CA ASN A 120 9.61 -28.56 -35.55
C ASN A 120 10.75 -27.82 -34.81
N ILE A 121 10.37 -26.95 -33.86
CA ILE A 121 11.29 -26.13 -33.07
C ILE A 121 11.40 -26.69 -31.66
N PRO A 122 12.59 -27.09 -31.19
CA PRO A 122 12.77 -27.56 -29.82
C PRO A 122 12.64 -26.39 -28.82
N LEU A 123 11.86 -26.58 -27.75
CA LEU A 123 11.68 -25.60 -26.68
C LEU A 123 12.96 -25.28 -25.92
N ALA A 124 13.81 -26.28 -25.74
CA ALA A 124 15.11 -26.14 -25.13
C ALA A 124 16.08 -27.05 -25.88
N ARG A 125 17.14 -26.47 -26.41
CA ARG A 125 18.26 -27.20 -27.01
C ARG A 125 19.55 -26.63 -26.46
N ILE A 126 20.49 -27.52 -26.13
CA ILE A 126 21.87 -27.12 -25.86
C ILE A 126 22.44 -26.58 -27.17
N ARG A 127 22.90 -25.32 -27.17
CA ARG A 127 23.52 -24.69 -28.35
C ARG A 127 24.70 -25.54 -28.81
N SER A 128 24.79 -25.79 -30.12
CA SER A 128 25.94 -26.47 -30.68
C SER A 128 27.20 -25.60 -30.55
N THR A 129 28.39 -26.18 -30.72
CA THR A 129 29.65 -25.42 -30.73
C THR A 129 29.64 -24.33 -31.80
N ILE A 130 29.09 -24.63 -32.98
CA ILE A 130 28.95 -23.67 -34.09
C ILE A 130 28.04 -22.49 -33.69
N ASP A 131 26.88 -22.75 -33.11
CA ASP A 131 25.97 -21.68 -32.65
C ASP A 131 26.61 -20.79 -31.57
N ARG A 132 27.49 -21.36 -30.74
CA ARG A 132 28.20 -20.62 -29.69
C ARG A 132 29.27 -19.71 -30.27
N ASP A 133 30.00 -20.19 -31.27
CA ASP A 133 31.05 -19.43 -31.94
C ASP A 133 30.42 -18.30 -32.78
N GLU A 134 29.32 -18.56 -33.51
CA GLU A 134 28.57 -17.52 -34.22
C GLU A 134 27.99 -16.46 -33.28
N LEU A 135 27.47 -16.86 -32.13
CA LEU A 135 26.95 -15.93 -31.12
C LEU A 135 28.06 -15.06 -30.52
N ALA A 136 29.26 -15.61 -30.36
CA ALA A 136 30.42 -14.87 -29.87
C ALA A 136 30.92 -13.85 -30.90
N GLU A 137 30.95 -14.22 -32.18
CA GLU A 137 31.33 -13.33 -33.28
C GLU A 137 30.30 -12.21 -33.51
N LYS A 138 29.01 -12.55 -33.47
CA LYS A 138 27.90 -11.61 -33.72
C LYS A 138 27.33 -10.97 -32.46
N TRP A 139 28.03 -11.08 -31.32
CA TRP A 139 27.55 -10.60 -30.03
C TRP A 139 27.11 -9.13 -30.05
N ASN A 140 27.88 -8.29 -30.76
CA ASN A 140 27.62 -6.85 -30.86
C ASN A 140 26.51 -6.48 -31.86
N GLU A 141 26.02 -7.44 -32.66
CA GLU A 141 25.02 -7.23 -33.72
C GLU A 141 23.65 -7.84 -33.37
N LEU A 142 23.54 -8.51 -32.21
CA LEU A 142 22.29 -9.13 -31.74
C LEU A 142 21.14 -8.13 -31.55
N SER A 143 21.44 -6.86 -31.24
CA SER A 143 20.42 -5.80 -31.10
C SER A 143 19.80 -5.38 -32.43
N THR A 144 20.47 -5.66 -33.55
CA THR A 144 20.03 -5.37 -34.91
C THR A 144 19.64 -6.64 -35.69
N TYR A 145 19.70 -7.81 -35.04
CA TYR A 145 19.36 -9.08 -35.65
C TYR A 145 17.84 -9.20 -35.82
N ASP A 146 17.38 -9.01 -37.06
CA ASP A 146 15.96 -9.13 -37.41
C ASP A 146 15.61 -10.61 -37.56
N MET A 147 14.91 -11.15 -36.56
CA MET A 147 14.36 -12.51 -36.63
C MET A 147 12.98 -12.46 -37.26
N ASP A 148 12.79 -13.22 -38.33
CA ASP A 148 11.46 -13.43 -38.88
C ASP A 148 10.59 -14.22 -37.88
N LEU A 149 9.71 -13.48 -37.21
CA LEU A 149 8.76 -14.02 -36.25
C LEU A 149 7.40 -14.35 -36.88
N SER A 150 7.24 -14.20 -38.20
CA SER A 150 5.96 -14.39 -38.91
C SER A 150 5.36 -15.80 -38.73
N GLN A 151 6.23 -16.80 -38.52
CA GLN A 151 5.84 -18.18 -38.24
C GLN A 151 5.28 -18.41 -36.83
N TYR A 152 5.55 -17.51 -35.87
CA TYR A 152 5.05 -17.62 -34.51
C TYR A 152 3.70 -16.93 -34.37
N ARG A 153 2.66 -17.73 -34.22
CA ARG A 153 1.32 -17.22 -33.91
C ARG A 153 1.19 -16.96 -32.41
N PRO A 154 0.44 -15.92 -32.00
CA PRO A 154 0.09 -15.72 -30.59
C PRO A 154 -0.60 -16.98 -30.02
N LEU A 155 -0.13 -17.44 -28.85
CA LEU A 155 -0.65 -18.66 -28.21
C LEU A 155 -2.07 -18.48 -27.63
N TYR A 156 -2.47 -17.24 -27.37
CA TYR A 156 -3.81 -16.88 -26.90
C TYR A 156 -4.12 -15.44 -27.30
N ALA A 157 -5.40 -15.14 -27.51
CA ALA A 157 -5.87 -13.77 -27.68
C ALA A 157 -6.16 -13.14 -26.31
N PRO A 158 -6.15 -11.79 -26.19
CA PRO A 158 -6.59 -11.11 -24.97
C PRO A 158 -7.99 -11.53 -24.50
N LYS A 159 -8.87 -11.86 -25.45
CA LYS A 159 -10.21 -12.38 -25.17
C LYS A 159 -10.17 -13.73 -24.44
N ASP A 160 -9.28 -14.65 -24.84
CA ASP A 160 -9.18 -15.97 -24.18
C ASP A 160 -8.82 -15.83 -22.71
N PHE A 161 -7.92 -14.89 -22.38
CA PHE A 161 -7.55 -14.62 -21.00
C PHE A 161 -8.70 -13.97 -20.23
N LEU A 162 -9.40 -13.03 -20.85
CA LEU A 162 -10.57 -12.38 -20.25
C LEU A 162 -11.69 -13.40 -19.96
N ASP A 163 -11.96 -14.34 -20.87
CA ASP A 163 -12.94 -15.41 -20.68
C ASP A 163 -12.55 -16.32 -19.48
N VAL A 164 -11.25 -16.57 -19.28
CA VAL A 164 -10.76 -17.30 -18.10
C VAL A 164 -10.99 -16.47 -16.83
N LEU A 165 -10.74 -15.17 -16.84
CA LEU A 165 -11.04 -14.29 -15.70
C LEU A 165 -12.54 -14.28 -15.37
N PHE A 166 -13.43 -14.22 -16.37
CA PHE A 166 -14.87 -14.29 -16.17
C PHE A 166 -15.36 -15.65 -15.65
N SER A 167 -14.62 -16.72 -15.93
CA SER A 167 -14.92 -18.05 -15.38
C SER A 167 -14.56 -18.20 -13.90
N ILE A 168 -13.71 -17.32 -13.37
CA ILE A 168 -13.32 -17.33 -11.96
C ILE A 168 -14.50 -16.87 -11.13
N ARG A 169 -15.07 -17.80 -10.35
CA ARG A 169 -16.10 -17.51 -9.37
C ARG A 169 -15.58 -17.75 -7.99
N ASP A 170 -15.79 -16.78 -7.10
CA ASP A 170 -15.59 -16.98 -5.67
C ASP A 170 -16.61 -18.03 -5.18
N PRO A 171 -16.17 -19.14 -4.57
CA PRO A 171 -17.06 -20.16 -4.00
C PRO A 171 -18.05 -19.60 -2.96
N SER A 172 -17.69 -18.49 -2.32
CA SER A 172 -18.53 -17.79 -1.34
C SER A 172 -19.55 -16.84 -1.99
N PHE A 173 -19.43 -16.56 -3.29
CA PHE A 173 -20.33 -15.68 -4.01
C PHE A 173 -21.58 -16.42 -4.49
N LYS A 174 -22.73 -16.10 -3.87
CA LYS A 174 -24.05 -16.56 -4.31
C LYS A 174 -24.68 -15.48 -5.19
N LYS A 175 -24.69 -15.72 -6.51
CA LYS A 175 -25.36 -14.85 -7.48
C LYS A 175 -26.88 -14.84 -7.20
N GLN A 176 -27.49 -13.66 -7.04
CA GLN A 176 -28.94 -13.56 -6.99
C GLN A 176 -29.54 -13.81 -8.39
N LEU A 177 -30.68 -14.49 -8.46
CA LEU A 177 -31.28 -14.96 -9.72
C LEU A 177 -31.59 -13.85 -10.74
N ASP A 178 -31.70 -12.59 -10.31
CA ASP A 178 -32.16 -11.45 -11.12
C ASP A 178 -31.10 -10.35 -11.32
N GLU A 179 -29.84 -10.62 -10.93
CA GLU A 179 -28.74 -9.65 -11.08
C GLU A 179 -28.09 -9.74 -12.47
N LEU A 180 -28.01 -8.57 -13.12
CA LEU A 180 -27.23 -8.34 -14.34
C LEU A 180 -25.76 -8.73 -14.10
N ASN A 181 -25.16 -9.48 -15.05
CA ASN A 181 -23.74 -9.79 -15.03
C ASN A 181 -22.93 -8.51 -15.31
N TRP A 182 -22.54 -7.80 -14.26
CA TRP A 182 -21.55 -6.73 -14.38
C TRP A 182 -20.19 -7.35 -14.08
N ASP A 183 -19.47 -7.72 -15.14
CA ASP A 183 -18.27 -8.57 -15.08
C ASP A 183 -17.00 -7.91 -14.51
N PHE A 184 -17.09 -6.75 -13.85
CA PHE A 184 -15.96 -6.12 -13.19
C PHE A 184 -16.28 -5.74 -11.74
N SER A 185 -15.58 -6.42 -10.83
CA SER A 185 -15.44 -6.14 -9.39
C SER A 185 -16.65 -5.49 -8.72
N HIS A 186 -17.51 -6.31 -8.11
CA HIS A 186 -18.41 -5.82 -7.08
C HIS A 186 -17.59 -5.36 -5.87
N ILE A 187 -17.29 -4.07 -5.80
CA ILE A 187 -16.81 -3.46 -4.56
C ILE A 187 -18.00 -3.56 -3.60
N GLN A 188 -17.92 -4.46 -2.62
CA GLN A 188 -18.95 -4.61 -1.62
C GLN A 188 -18.97 -3.36 -0.74
N ILE A 189 -19.87 -2.44 -1.07
CA ILE A 189 -20.12 -1.27 -0.24
C ILE A 189 -21.26 -1.61 0.72
N SER A 190 -21.07 -1.36 2.01
CA SER A 190 -22.03 -1.69 3.07
C SER A 190 -23.28 -0.79 3.10
N VAL A 191 -23.66 -0.18 1.97
CA VAL A 191 -24.79 0.75 1.86
C VAL A 191 -25.60 0.46 0.62
N LYS A 192 -26.92 0.68 0.72
CA LYS A 192 -27.87 0.37 -0.36
C LYS A 192 -28.28 1.60 -1.18
N THR A 193 -28.07 2.80 -0.64
CA THR A 193 -28.52 4.04 -1.28
C THR A 193 -27.39 5.06 -1.38
N LEU A 194 -27.46 5.94 -2.38
CA LEU A 194 -26.52 7.04 -2.55
C LEU A 194 -26.50 7.99 -1.34
N ALA A 195 -27.64 8.21 -0.70
CA ALA A 195 -27.73 9.01 0.51
C ALA A 195 -26.95 8.38 1.68
N GLN A 196 -27.06 7.05 1.86
CA GLN A 196 -26.29 6.32 2.85
C GLN A 196 -24.79 6.32 2.52
N LEU A 197 -24.43 6.20 1.24
CA LEU A 197 -23.04 6.31 0.77
C LEU A 197 -22.43 7.66 1.14
N ARG A 198 -23.13 8.76 0.82
CA ARG A 198 -22.68 10.12 1.16
C ARG A 198 -22.55 10.33 2.67
N ARG A 199 -23.45 9.74 3.47
CA ARG A 199 -23.38 9.82 4.93
C ARG A 199 -22.22 9.02 5.51
N MET A 200 -21.98 7.82 4.99
CA MET A 200 -20.94 6.91 5.48
C MET A 200 -19.54 7.35 5.03
N TYR A 201 -19.43 7.90 3.82
CA TYR A 201 -18.19 8.44 3.25
C TYR A 201 -18.31 9.94 3.06
N SER A 202 -18.58 10.66 4.15
CA SER A 202 -18.79 12.11 4.13
C SER A 202 -17.59 12.85 3.53
N GLU A 203 -16.36 12.38 3.78
CA GLU A 203 -15.13 12.94 3.22
C GLU A 203 -15.10 12.93 1.68
N LEU A 204 -15.64 11.89 1.05
CA LEU A 204 -15.74 11.81 -0.42
C LEU A 204 -16.88 12.67 -0.98
N SER A 205 -17.88 13.01 -0.14
CA SER A 205 -19.05 13.78 -0.56
C SER A 205 -18.87 15.30 -0.49
N GLN A 206 -17.74 15.78 0.04
CA GLN A 206 -17.47 17.22 0.23
C GLN A 206 -17.18 17.99 -1.07
N GLY A 207 -17.05 17.29 -2.21
CA GLY A 207 -16.76 17.93 -3.50
C GLY A 207 -15.36 18.54 -3.58
N LEU A 208 -14.46 18.15 -2.68
CA LEU A 208 -13.08 18.63 -2.70
C LEU A 208 -12.33 18.09 -3.93
N PRO A 209 -11.44 18.88 -4.54
CA PRO A 209 -10.62 18.41 -5.65
C PRO A 209 -9.67 17.31 -5.20
N LEU A 210 -9.68 16.20 -5.95
CA LEU A 210 -8.82 15.02 -5.76
C LEU A 210 -7.81 14.93 -6.90
N LEU A 211 -6.53 14.89 -6.54
CA LEU A 211 -5.44 14.79 -7.50
C LEU A 211 -5.50 13.46 -8.26
N GLY A 212 -5.51 13.51 -9.59
CA GLY A 212 -5.57 12.34 -10.48
C GLY A 212 -6.97 11.84 -10.84
N ILE A 213 -8.02 12.43 -10.26
CA ILE A 213 -9.42 12.12 -10.62
C ILE A 213 -10.03 13.28 -11.44
N ASN A 214 -9.69 14.52 -11.09
CA ASN A 214 -10.19 15.70 -11.77
C ASN A 214 -9.03 16.39 -12.53
N PRO A 215 -8.86 16.15 -13.85
CA PRO A 215 -7.70 16.64 -14.61
C PRO A 215 -7.69 18.17 -14.79
N ASP A 216 -8.85 18.81 -14.86
CA ASP A 216 -8.98 20.24 -15.22
C ASP A 216 -9.31 21.17 -14.03
N MET A 217 -8.92 20.80 -12.80
CA MET A 217 -9.31 21.56 -11.61
C MET A 217 -8.41 22.78 -11.34
N PRO A 218 -9.00 23.95 -11.05
CA PRO A 218 -8.25 25.13 -10.65
C PRO A 218 -7.60 24.91 -9.29
N ALA A 219 -6.38 25.43 -9.14
CA ALA A 219 -5.72 25.52 -7.85
C ALA A 219 -6.32 26.65 -7.01
N THR A 220 -6.01 26.65 -5.71
CA THR A 220 -6.22 27.82 -4.85
C THR A 220 -5.27 28.96 -5.27
N GLU A 221 -5.64 30.22 -5.01
CA GLU A 221 -4.89 31.42 -5.44
C GLU A 221 -3.37 31.29 -5.19
N GLY A 222 -2.58 31.50 -6.25
CA GLY A 222 -1.11 31.48 -6.21
C GLY A 222 -0.43 30.24 -6.79
N PHE A 223 -1.17 29.21 -7.23
CA PHE A 223 -0.60 28.03 -7.88
C PHE A 223 -1.13 27.84 -9.32
N PRO A 224 -0.30 27.33 -10.26
CA PRO A 224 -0.71 27.14 -11.65
C PRO A 224 -1.71 25.98 -11.84
N ASN A 225 -1.64 24.95 -10.99
CA ASN A 225 -2.53 23.80 -11.01
C ASN A 225 -2.55 23.10 -9.63
N LEU A 226 -3.52 22.20 -9.45
CA LEU A 226 -3.68 21.44 -8.21
C LEU A 226 -2.43 20.60 -7.88
N GLU A 227 -1.71 20.09 -8.88
CA GLU A 227 -0.49 19.31 -8.65
C GLU A 227 0.61 20.15 -8.00
N ALA A 228 0.81 21.39 -8.43
CA ALA A 228 1.76 22.33 -7.87
C ALA A 228 1.40 22.72 -6.43
N GLU A 229 0.12 23.03 -6.17
CA GLU A 229 -0.39 23.28 -4.82
C GLU A 229 -0.13 22.09 -3.90
N ARG A 230 -0.52 20.89 -4.34
CA ARG A 230 -0.35 19.63 -3.60
C ARG A 230 1.13 19.31 -3.37
N THR A 231 2.00 19.61 -4.32
CA THR A 231 3.45 19.40 -4.17
C THR A 231 4.01 20.33 -3.10
N HIS A 232 3.66 21.62 -3.11
CA HIS A 232 4.08 22.58 -2.10
C HIS A 232 3.60 22.20 -0.69
N ILE A 233 2.33 21.83 -0.55
CA ILE A 233 1.77 21.39 0.74
C ILE A 233 2.41 20.04 1.17
N GLY A 234 2.63 19.13 0.22
CA GLY A 234 3.23 17.83 0.48
C GLY A 234 4.64 17.91 1.05
N GLU A 235 5.47 18.87 0.60
CA GLU A 235 6.79 19.11 1.19
C GLU A 235 6.67 19.61 2.64
N LYS A 236 5.72 20.50 2.95
CA LYS A 236 5.46 20.93 4.34
C LYS A 236 5.03 19.75 5.22
N VAL A 237 4.19 18.87 4.69
CA VAL A 237 3.75 17.66 5.38
C VAL A 237 4.94 16.73 5.67
N LEU A 238 5.83 16.53 4.70
CA LEU A 238 7.04 15.73 4.88
C LEU A 238 7.97 16.36 5.93
N ASN A 239 8.16 17.67 5.90
CA ASN A 239 8.98 18.40 6.87
C ASN A 239 8.43 18.33 8.30
N SER A 240 7.11 18.16 8.47
CA SER A 240 6.50 17.95 9.79
C SER A 240 6.85 16.58 10.40
N ASN A 241 7.29 15.63 9.58
CA ASN A 241 7.56 14.24 9.94
C ASN A 241 6.42 13.59 10.74
N HIS A 242 5.16 13.99 10.52
CA HIS A 242 4.03 13.54 11.32
C HIS A 242 3.09 12.64 10.51
N ALA A 243 3.13 11.33 10.80
CA ALA A 243 2.44 10.30 10.02
C ALA A 243 0.91 10.47 9.94
N PRO A 244 0.19 10.79 11.03
CA PRO A 244 -1.21 11.18 10.97
C PRO A 244 -1.52 12.33 10.00
N ILE A 245 -0.72 13.40 10.00
CA ILE A 245 -0.90 14.54 9.08
C ILE A 245 -0.68 14.07 7.64
N ALA A 246 0.33 13.24 7.41
CA ALA A 246 0.57 12.64 6.11
C ALA A 246 -0.60 11.76 5.63
N GLN A 247 -1.22 10.99 6.53
CA GLN A 247 -2.41 10.20 6.20
C GLN A 247 -3.59 11.09 5.80
N GLU A 248 -3.85 12.16 6.55
CA GLU A 248 -4.91 13.13 6.21
C GLU A 248 -4.63 13.81 4.87
N PHE A 249 -3.38 14.20 4.63
CA PHE A 249 -2.97 14.77 3.34
C PHE A 249 -3.25 13.80 2.18
N LEU A 250 -3.02 12.49 2.36
CA LEU A 250 -3.21 11.48 1.30
C LEU A 250 -4.67 11.31 0.87
N LYS A 251 -5.66 11.70 1.68
CA LYS A 251 -7.09 11.61 1.33
C LYS A 251 -7.44 12.37 0.05
N ARG A 252 -6.67 13.41 -0.29
CA ARG A 252 -6.84 14.22 -1.52
C ARG A 252 -5.92 13.83 -2.68
N GLY A 253 -5.19 12.71 -2.57
CA GLY A 253 -4.34 12.13 -3.62
C GLY A 253 -2.91 12.69 -3.67
N SER A 254 -1.90 11.83 -3.72
CA SER A 254 -0.48 12.24 -3.59
C SER A 254 0.20 12.60 -4.92
N PRO A 255 0.94 13.73 -5.01
CA PRO A 255 1.78 14.06 -6.15
C PRO A 255 2.78 12.94 -6.46
N ARG A 256 3.06 12.71 -7.75
CA ARG A 256 3.92 11.59 -8.17
C ARG A 256 5.32 11.68 -7.54
N ALA A 257 5.88 12.88 -7.45
CA ALA A 257 7.22 13.13 -6.91
C ALA A 257 7.34 12.80 -5.40
N LEU A 258 6.28 12.99 -4.61
CA LEU A 258 6.31 12.84 -3.15
C LEU A 258 5.71 11.52 -2.66
N ARG A 259 5.03 10.79 -3.54
CA ARG A 259 4.25 9.59 -3.20
C ARG A 259 5.03 8.58 -2.36
N GLY A 260 6.25 8.23 -2.78
CA GLY A 260 7.09 7.27 -2.07
C GLY A 260 7.41 7.72 -0.64
N ARG A 261 7.89 8.97 -0.48
CA ARG A 261 8.27 9.57 0.81
C ARG A 261 7.08 9.69 1.77
N ILE A 262 5.91 10.08 1.26
CA ILE A 262 4.71 10.26 2.10
C ILE A 262 4.16 8.90 2.56
N TRP A 263 4.12 7.90 1.66
CA TRP A 263 3.68 6.56 2.04
C TRP A 263 4.67 5.87 2.97
N SER A 264 5.98 6.05 2.80
CA SER A 264 6.96 5.50 3.74
C SER A 264 6.77 6.08 5.15
N LEU A 265 6.48 7.38 5.24
CA LEU A 265 6.17 8.03 6.52
C LEU A 265 4.88 7.46 7.15
N VAL A 266 3.81 7.27 6.38
CA VAL A 266 2.55 6.71 6.89
C VAL A 266 2.67 5.24 7.29
N LEU A 267 3.46 4.46 6.56
CA LEU A 267 3.66 3.03 6.81
C LEU A 267 4.74 2.74 7.86
N GLY A 268 5.53 3.74 8.26
CA GLY A 268 6.65 3.55 9.18
C GLY A 268 7.79 2.74 8.55
N SER A 269 7.91 2.74 7.22
CA SER A 269 8.95 2.02 6.48
C SER A 269 10.18 2.88 6.21
N VAL A 270 10.33 4.00 6.93
CA VAL A 270 11.47 4.90 6.79
C VAL A 270 12.70 4.19 7.35
N ILE A 271 13.67 3.91 6.48
CA ILE A 271 14.98 3.42 6.89
C ILE A 271 15.72 4.65 7.42
N LYS A 272 15.92 4.73 8.74
CA LYS A 272 16.88 5.69 9.30
C LYS A 272 18.26 5.21 8.82
N ASP A 273 18.94 6.02 8.01
CA ASP A 273 20.34 5.75 7.67
C ASP A 273 21.13 5.76 8.98
N ASN A 274 21.75 4.62 9.30
CA ASN A 274 22.69 4.53 10.42
C ASN A 274 23.96 5.28 10.00
N VAL A 275 24.00 6.58 10.26
CA VAL A 275 25.23 7.38 10.22
C VAL A 275 25.88 7.34 11.60
#